data_AF-A0A261SNP6-F1
#
_entry.id   AF-A0A261SNP6-F1
#
_cell.length_a   1.000
_cell.length_b   1.000
_cell.length_c   1.000
_cell.angle_alpha   90.00
_cell.angle_beta   90.00
_cell.angle_gamma   90.00
#
_symmetry.space_group_name_H-M   'P 1'
#
loop_
_entity.id
_entity.type
_entity.pdbx_description
1 polymer ?
#
loop_
_entity_poly.entity_id
_entity_poly.type
_entity_poly.pdbx_seq_one_letter_code
_entity_poly.pdbx_strand_id
1 'polypeptide(L)'
;MAEATELITLPTAENALATFSAEKGLDPIIEQIRVQLSGVAYDMSTVKGRKECASDAFKVAQAKQAIEKRGKELSAQYKKIPAMIDAERKRAFDVLDSFQKQIRQPLTDWETAEEARQQRHKANIEWFRLRADECRDLDAAELRSSIAELQARVVDESYEEFEAEGHRVKERAATCLTDALTAREKRDAEQAELARLRAAEAERERKDKEDRIAREAAQKAQREADAAAQAERNAAARREAEAAEAVKTAKLEAQLAEERRIAAEKQAELDRRNAEAREREAAAEAERREKAAAEQAAAAERQRIADEQAAAEAEAKRREADVEHQRSVNRAALAELVKGGVPEAAAKQAITLIANGLIPKIRITY
;
A
#
# COMPACT_ATOMS: atom_id res chain seq x y z
N MET A 1 102.66 85.02 1.81
CA MET A 1 103.78 85.72 2.45
C MET A 1 104.38 84.79 3.50
N ALA A 2 105.70 84.61 3.53
CA ALA A 2 106.37 83.85 4.58
C ALA A 2 106.30 84.61 5.90
N GLU A 3 105.90 83.96 6.98
CA GLU A 3 105.91 84.55 8.32
C GLU A 3 107.34 84.43 8.86
N ALA A 4 107.94 85.53 9.29
CA ALA A 4 109.33 85.59 9.72
C ALA A 4 109.43 85.91 11.21
N THR A 5 110.30 85.19 11.91
CA THR A 5 110.82 85.59 13.23
C THR A 5 112.23 86.14 13.05
N GLU A 6 112.81 86.73 14.09
CA GLU A 6 114.18 87.27 14.01
C GLU A 6 115.25 86.22 13.62
N LEU A 7 115.00 84.93 13.85
CA LEU A 7 115.95 83.85 13.53
C LEU A 7 115.60 83.04 12.27
N ILE A 8 114.31 82.93 11.92
CA ILE A 8 113.87 82.03 10.84
C ILE A 8 112.76 82.61 9.98
N THR A 9 112.77 82.20 8.72
CA THR A 9 111.62 82.31 7.81
C THR A 9 110.84 81.00 7.83
N LEU A 10 109.56 81.05 8.21
CA LEU A 10 108.71 79.87 8.20
C LEU A 10 108.35 79.42 6.78
N PRO A 11 108.07 78.12 6.56
CA PRO A 11 107.59 77.62 5.29
C PRO A 11 106.31 78.35 4.84
N THR A 12 106.29 78.76 3.57
CA THR A 12 105.12 79.38 2.94
C THR A 12 103.94 78.39 2.89
N ALA A 13 102.72 78.89 2.65
CA ALA A 13 101.55 78.03 2.51
C ALA A 13 101.70 76.93 1.45
N GLU A 14 102.39 77.24 0.36
CA GLU A 14 102.63 76.33 -0.77
C GLU A 14 103.57 75.18 -0.40
N ASN A 15 104.62 75.44 0.40
CA ASN A 15 105.65 74.44 0.71
C ASN A 15 105.51 73.83 2.11
N ALA A 16 104.64 74.39 2.97
CA ALA A 16 104.50 73.95 4.35
C ALA A 16 104.12 72.47 4.49
N LEU A 17 103.22 71.93 3.67
CA LEU A 17 102.91 70.49 3.73
C LEU A 17 104.15 69.66 3.49
N ALA A 18 104.84 69.90 2.38
CA ALA A 18 106.04 69.16 2.01
C ALA A 18 107.14 69.27 3.09
N THR A 19 107.35 70.47 3.66
CA THR A 19 108.35 70.68 4.71
C THR A 19 107.99 69.97 6.01
N PHE A 20 106.73 69.98 6.44
CA PHE A 20 106.32 69.33 7.70
C PHE A 20 106.07 67.82 7.57
N SER A 21 105.86 67.29 6.36
CA SER A 21 105.64 65.86 6.12
C SER A 21 106.90 65.09 5.69
N ALA A 22 107.97 65.78 5.29
CA ALA A 22 109.22 65.15 4.90
C ALA A 22 110.02 64.68 6.13
N GLU A 23 110.72 63.56 5.98
CA GLU A 23 111.72 63.13 6.96
C GLU A 23 112.77 64.24 7.10
N LYS A 24 112.97 64.75 8.32
CA LYS A 24 113.91 65.84 8.62
C LYS A 24 113.65 67.13 7.81
N GLY A 25 112.42 67.37 7.37
CA GLY A 25 112.10 68.53 6.53
C GLY A 25 112.32 69.90 7.20
N LEU A 26 112.34 69.96 8.53
CA LEU A 26 112.64 71.18 9.28
C LEU A 26 114.14 71.40 9.54
N ASP A 27 115.01 70.43 9.22
CA ASP A 27 116.46 70.52 9.45
C ASP A 27 117.08 71.78 8.83
N PRO A 28 116.73 72.23 7.60
CA PRO A 28 117.27 73.47 7.04
C PRO A 28 116.97 74.71 7.91
N ILE A 29 115.79 74.75 8.53
CA ILE A 29 115.38 75.84 9.43
C ILE A 29 116.15 75.74 10.76
N ILE A 30 116.34 74.52 11.27
CA ILE A 30 117.12 74.27 12.48
C ILE A 30 118.60 74.64 12.26
N GLU A 31 119.18 74.30 11.11
CA GLU A 31 120.55 74.68 10.75
C GLU A 31 120.69 76.19 10.56
N GLN A 32 119.68 76.88 10.00
CA GLN A 32 119.67 78.34 9.95
C GLN A 32 119.78 78.97 11.34
N ILE A 33 119.00 78.48 12.32
CA ILE A 33 119.10 78.91 13.71
C ILE A 33 120.50 78.61 14.27
N ARG A 34 121.02 77.40 14.01
CA ARG A 34 122.34 76.98 14.50
C ARG A 34 123.44 77.89 13.97
N VAL A 35 123.45 78.20 12.68
CA VAL A 35 124.46 79.06 12.05
C VAL A 35 124.43 80.47 12.63
N GLN A 36 123.24 81.06 12.80
CA GLN A 36 123.10 82.40 13.38
C GLN A 36 123.56 82.51 14.84
N LEU A 37 123.50 81.41 15.58
CA LEU A 37 123.92 81.35 16.99
C LEU A 37 125.34 80.79 17.17
N SER A 38 125.93 80.21 16.12
CA SER A 38 127.28 79.65 16.17
C SER A 38 128.33 80.75 16.23
N GLY A 39 129.26 80.66 17.19
CA GLY A 39 130.34 81.64 17.37
C GLY A 39 130.00 82.81 18.30
N VAL A 40 128.80 82.87 18.89
CA VAL A 40 128.46 83.89 19.89
C VAL A 40 129.01 83.47 21.26
N ALA A 41 130.12 84.09 21.68
CA ALA A 41 130.67 83.92 23.02
C ALA A 41 130.10 84.98 23.97
N TYR A 42 129.25 84.55 24.90
CA TYR A 42 128.63 85.45 25.86
C TYR A 42 129.51 85.62 27.11
N ASP A 43 129.85 86.86 27.46
CA ASP A 43 130.55 87.16 28.71
C ASP A 43 129.58 87.18 29.91
N MET A 44 129.60 86.11 30.71
CA MET A 44 128.71 85.95 31.87
C MET A 44 129.07 86.84 33.05
N SER A 45 130.26 87.45 33.07
CA SER A 45 130.65 88.37 34.14
C SER A 45 129.93 89.72 34.03
N THR A 46 129.49 90.12 32.83
CA THR A 46 128.83 91.41 32.58
C THR A 46 127.31 91.32 32.52
N VAL A 47 126.63 92.40 32.90
CA VAL A 47 125.16 92.53 32.74
C VAL A 47 124.77 92.48 31.25
N LYS A 48 125.62 93.01 30.37
CA LYS A 48 125.39 93.06 28.93
C LYS A 48 125.41 91.65 28.31
N GLY A 49 126.45 90.86 28.55
CA GLY A 49 126.55 89.50 27.99
C GLY A 49 125.45 88.56 28.50
N ARG A 50 125.02 88.69 29.76
CA ARG A 50 123.85 87.96 30.29
C ARG A 50 122.53 88.35 29.61
N LYS A 51 122.34 89.63 29.27
CA LYS A 51 121.14 90.11 28.55
C LYS A 51 121.14 89.64 27.09
N GLU A 52 122.29 89.60 26.43
CA GLU A 52 122.42 89.09 25.05
C GLU A 52 122.11 87.59 24.98
N CYS A 53 122.66 86.79 25.91
CA CYS A 53 122.33 85.37 26.02
C CYS A 53 120.83 85.12 26.25
N ALA A 54 120.20 85.90 27.15
CA ALA A 54 118.76 85.80 27.40
C ALA A 54 117.92 86.20 26.18
N SER A 55 118.37 87.22 25.42
CA SER A 55 117.72 87.67 24.19
C SER A 55 117.75 86.59 23.11
N ASP A 56 118.90 85.99 22.85
CA ASP A 56 119.04 84.95 21.82
C ASP A 56 118.28 83.66 22.21
N ALA A 57 118.29 83.29 23.49
CA ALA A 57 117.43 82.21 24.00
C ALA A 57 115.93 82.49 23.80
N PHE A 58 115.50 83.74 24.00
CA PHE A 58 114.11 84.14 23.77
C PHE A 58 113.74 84.09 22.28
N LYS A 59 114.63 84.51 21.37
CA LYS A 59 114.41 84.40 19.93
C LYS A 59 114.28 82.93 19.48
N VAL A 60 115.08 82.02 20.03
CA VAL A 60 114.93 80.57 19.79
C VAL A 60 113.57 80.06 20.28
N ALA A 61 113.12 80.52 21.46
CA ALA A 61 111.81 80.16 21.97
C ALA A 61 110.67 80.66 21.07
N GLN A 62 110.78 81.85 20.49
CA GLN A 62 109.83 82.37 19.51
C GLN A 62 109.84 81.55 18.21
N ALA A 63 111.02 81.23 17.66
CA ALA A 63 111.16 80.40 16.47
C ALA A 63 110.51 79.01 16.66
N LYS A 64 110.75 78.37 17.81
CA LYS A 64 110.10 77.09 18.18
C LYS A 64 108.58 77.22 18.23
N GLN A 65 108.05 78.26 18.87
CA GLN A 65 106.60 78.47 18.97
C GLN A 65 105.96 78.73 17.60
N ALA A 66 106.65 79.46 16.72
CA ALA A 66 106.20 79.73 15.36
C ALA A 66 106.11 78.45 14.51
N ILE A 67 107.13 77.57 14.58
CA ILE A 67 107.12 76.25 13.92
C ILE A 67 105.95 75.40 14.43
N GLU A 68 105.76 75.31 15.75
CA GLU A 68 104.69 74.53 16.38
C GLU A 68 103.30 75.03 15.99
N LYS A 69 103.08 76.35 16.03
CA LYS A 69 101.81 76.98 15.63
C LYS A 69 101.49 76.64 14.17
N ARG A 70 102.47 76.80 13.28
CA ARG A 70 102.31 76.50 11.85
C ARG A 70 101.99 75.03 11.59
N GLY A 71 102.68 74.11 12.26
CA GLY A 71 102.42 72.66 12.17
C GLY A 71 101.01 72.29 12.68
N LYS A 72 100.55 72.91 13.77
CA LYS A 72 99.19 72.71 14.31
C LYS A 72 98.11 73.19 13.35
N GLU A 73 98.26 74.39 12.79
CA GLU A 73 97.33 74.94 11.80
C GLU A 73 97.25 74.04 10.57
N LEU A 74 98.39 73.56 10.08
CA LEU A 74 98.48 72.65 8.95
C LEU A 74 97.80 71.31 9.26
N SER A 75 98.11 70.68 10.39
CA SER A 75 97.46 69.44 10.82
C SER A 75 95.94 69.60 10.93
N ALA A 76 95.47 70.72 11.50
CA ALA A 76 94.04 70.99 11.64
C ALA A 76 93.34 71.18 10.29
N GLN A 77 93.98 71.81 9.30
CA GLN A 77 93.45 71.94 7.95
C GLN A 77 93.36 70.58 7.25
N TYR A 78 94.45 69.81 7.27
CA TYR A 78 94.51 68.53 6.57
C TYR A 78 93.63 67.45 7.21
N LYS A 79 93.38 67.49 8.53
CA LYS A 79 92.41 66.61 9.20
C LYS A 79 90.97 66.82 8.73
N LYS A 80 90.62 67.98 8.16
CA LYS A 80 89.28 68.24 7.62
C LYS A 80 89.10 67.70 6.20
N ILE A 81 90.19 67.54 5.45
CA ILE A 81 90.16 67.13 4.03
C ILE A 81 89.46 65.78 3.84
N PRO A 82 89.74 64.70 4.62
CA PRO A 82 89.03 63.43 4.45
C PRO A 82 87.51 63.56 4.58
N ALA A 83 87.02 64.26 5.60
CA ALA A 83 85.58 64.47 5.81
C ALA A 83 84.94 65.27 4.66
N MET A 84 85.66 66.27 4.13
CA MET A 84 85.19 67.04 2.96
C MET A 84 85.14 66.19 1.69
N ILE A 85 86.14 65.32 1.47
CA ILE A 85 86.16 64.38 0.35
C ILE A 85 84.99 63.42 0.43
N ASP A 86 84.73 62.82 1.59
CA ASP A 86 83.63 61.86 1.75
C ASP A 86 82.26 62.53 1.59
N ALA A 87 82.08 63.73 2.14
CA ALA A 87 80.86 64.51 1.95
C ALA A 87 80.61 64.82 0.47
N GLU A 88 81.64 65.26 -0.26
CA GLU A 88 81.52 65.60 -1.67
C GLU A 88 81.31 64.36 -2.54
N ARG A 89 81.98 63.25 -2.25
CA ARG A 89 81.76 61.96 -2.93
C ARG A 89 80.32 61.49 -2.76
N LYS A 90 79.79 61.56 -1.54
CA LYS A 90 78.39 61.20 -1.28
C LYS A 90 77.43 62.12 -2.03
N ARG A 91 77.63 63.44 -1.95
CA ARG A 91 76.82 64.43 -2.67
C ARG A 91 76.82 64.14 -4.18
N ALA A 92 77.99 63.89 -4.76
CA ALA A 92 78.13 63.58 -6.18
C ALA A 92 77.39 62.27 -6.53
N PHE A 93 77.53 61.22 -5.72
CA PHE A 93 76.82 59.96 -5.92
C PHE A 93 75.30 60.16 -5.88
N ASP A 94 74.77 60.83 -4.86
CA ASP A 94 73.33 61.06 -4.69
C ASP A 94 72.74 61.89 -5.85
N VAL A 95 73.48 62.90 -6.34
CA VAL A 95 73.07 63.70 -7.51
C VAL A 95 73.08 62.87 -8.79
N LEU A 96 74.13 62.08 -9.03
CA LEU A 96 74.24 61.26 -10.23
C LEU A 96 73.21 60.11 -10.24
N ASP A 97 72.91 59.49 -9.09
CA ASP A 97 71.84 58.51 -8.94
C ASP A 97 70.46 59.12 -9.25
N SER A 98 70.20 60.33 -8.77
CA SER A 98 68.98 61.07 -9.12
C SER A 98 68.87 61.35 -10.62
N PHE A 99 69.96 61.76 -11.27
CA PHE A 99 69.99 61.94 -12.73
C PHE A 99 69.77 60.62 -13.47
N GLN A 100 70.41 59.53 -13.04
CA GLN A 100 70.22 58.22 -13.62
C GLN A 100 68.74 57.79 -13.58
N LYS A 101 68.08 57.97 -12.43
CA LYS A 101 66.65 57.68 -12.25
C LYS A 101 65.78 58.53 -13.16
N GLN A 102 66.01 59.85 -13.21
CA GLN A 102 65.24 60.76 -14.07
C GLN A 102 65.40 60.43 -15.55
N ILE A 103 66.61 60.08 -15.99
CA ILE A 103 66.89 59.67 -17.38
C ILE A 103 66.20 58.33 -17.69
N ARG A 104 66.15 57.39 -16.74
CA ARG A 104 65.52 56.08 -16.94
C ARG A 104 63.99 56.11 -16.84
N GLN A 105 63.43 57.10 -16.14
CA GLN A 105 62.00 57.17 -15.83
C GLN A 105 61.10 57.07 -17.08
N PRO A 106 61.33 57.80 -18.19
CA PRO A 106 60.47 57.70 -19.37
C PRO A 106 60.45 56.29 -19.99
N LEU A 107 61.58 55.58 -19.95
CA LEU A 107 61.64 54.19 -20.43
C LEU A 107 60.87 53.26 -19.47
N THR A 108 60.95 53.49 -18.16
CA THR A 108 60.20 52.70 -17.16
C THR A 108 58.70 52.90 -17.30
N ASP A 109 58.27 54.15 -17.52
CA ASP A 109 56.86 54.49 -17.75
C ASP A 109 56.34 53.83 -19.02
N TRP A 110 57.13 53.86 -20.10
CA TRP A 110 56.80 53.19 -21.35
C TRP A 110 56.74 51.67 -21.20
N GLU A 111 57.74 51.02 -20.59
CA GLU A 111 57.74 49.57 -20.36
C GLU A 111 56.51 49.13 -19.54
N THR A 112 56.14 49.90 -18.52
CA THR A 112 54.96 49.63 -17.68
C THR A 112 53.67 49.78 -18.48
N ALA A 113 53.54 50.86 -19.26
CA ALA A 113 52.38 51.11 -20.11
C ALA A 113 52.24 50.04 -21.21
N GLU A 114 53.36 49.60 -21.77
CA GLU A 114 53.43 48.58 -22.81
C GLU A 114 53.07 47.20 -22.27
N GLU A 115 53.56 46.82 -21.10
CA GLU A 115 53.14 45.59 -20.43
C GLU A 115 51.63 45.62 -20.13
N ALA A 116 51.11 46.73 -19.59
CA ALA A 116 49.69 46.90 -19.35
C ALA A 116 48.85 46.85 -20.63
N ARG A 117 49.35 47.43 -21.74
CA ARG A 117 48.74 47.33 -23.08
C ARG A 117 48.60 45.86 -23.48
N GLN A 118 49.71 45.12 -23.49
CA GLN A 118 49.71 43.71 -23.88
C GLN A 118 48.82 42.84 -22.98
N GLN A 119 48.85 43.06 -21.66
CA GLN A 119 48.01 42.29 -20.72
C GLN A 119 46.52 42.55 -20.94
N ARG A 120 46.12 43.79 -21.24
CA ARG A 120 44.74 44.12 -21.60
C ARG A 120 44.28 43.35 -22.85
N HIS A 121 45.09 43.32 -23.91
CA HIS A 121 44.75 42.56 -25.13
C HIS A 121 44.66 41.05 -24.86
N LYS A 122 45.63 40.50 -24.11
CA LYS A 122 45.62 39.08 -23.72
C LYS A 122 44.38 38.73 -22.90
N ALA A 123 44.02 39.54 -21.91
CA ALA A 123 42.81 39.34 -21.10
C ALA A 123 41.53 39.40 -21.94
N ASN A 124 41.44 40.35 -22.88
CA ASN A 124 40.31 40.45 -23.80
C ASN A 124 40.18 39.24 -24.72
N ILE A 125 41.30 38.71 -25.24
CA ILE A 125 41.31 37.49 -26.05
C ILE A 125 40.93 36.27 -25.20
N GLU A 126 41.49 36.18 -23.98
CA GLU A 126 41.21 35.07 -23.07
C GLU A 126 39.72 35.02 -22.69
N TRP A 127 39.07 36.17 -22.54
CA TRP A 127 37.63 36.24 -22.34
C TRP A 127 36.85 35.52 -23.46
N PHE A 128 37.25 35.70 -24.73
CA PHE A 128 36.62 34.96 -25.84
C PHE A 128 36.92 33.46 -25.78
N ARG A 129 38.14 33.06 -25.39
CA ARG A 129 38.51 31.63 -25.25
C ARG A 129 37.64 30.94 -24.20
N LEU A 130 37.50 31.55 -23.02
CA LEU A 130 36.67 31.02 -21.94
C LEU A 130 35.21 30.80 -22.39
N ARG A 131 34.65 31.71 -23.18
CA ARG A 131 33.29 31.54 -23.73
C ARG A 131 33.14 30.38 -24.70
N ALA A 132 34.21 30.05 -25.43
CA ALA A 132 34.21 28.87 -26.28
C ALA A 132 34.28 27.57 -25.48
N ASP A 133 34.99 27.56 -24.35
CA ASP A 133 35.28 26.35 -23.57
C ASP A 133 34.18 26.04 -22.53
N GLU A 134 33.56 27.07 -21.93
CA GLU A 134 32.54 26.94 -20.87
C GLU A 134 31.10 26.76 -21.40
N CYS A 135 30.89 26.67 -22.72
CA CYS A 135 29.55 26.65 -23.31
C CYS A 135 28.75 25.34 -23.09
N ARG A 136 29.37 24.27 -22.59
CA ARG A 136 28.75 22.93 -22.56
C ARG A 136 27.70 22.74 -21.48
N ASP A 137 27.91 23.38 -20.33
CA ASP A 137 27.09 23.15 -19.14
C ASP A 137 25.95 24.17 -18.98
N LEU A 138 25.89 25.16 -19.87
CA LEU A 138 24.90 26.23 -19.87
C LEU A 138 23.52 25.75 -20.36
N ASP A 139 22.48 26.40 -19.85
CA ASP A 139 21.12 26.25 -20.38
C ASP A 139 20.88 27.14 -21.62
N ALA A 140 19.73 26.98 -22.27
CA ALA A 140 19.42 27.71 -23.50
C ALA A 140 19.27 29.23 -23.29
N ALA A 141 18.90 29.71 -22.10
CA ALA A 141 18.80 31.14 -21.81
C ALA A 141 20.20 31.74 -21.58
N GLU A 142 21.04 31.06 -20.81
CA GLU A 142 22.44 31.42 -20.55
C GLU A 142 23.27 31.43 -21.85
N LEU A 143 23.06 30.44 -22.73
CA LEU A 143 23.70 30.38 -24.05
C LEU A 143 23.31 31.58 -24.92
N ARG A 144 22.02 31.95 -24.97
CA ARG A 144 21.56 33.14 -25.69
C ARG A 144 22.16 34.43 -25.13
N SER A 145 22.23 34.55 -23.79
CA SER A 145 22.88 35.70 -23.14
C SER A 145 24.36 35.77 -23.50
N SER A 146 25.06 34.64 -23.46
CA SER A 146 26.47 34.54 -23.80
C SER A 146 26.76 34.91 -25.26
N ILE A 147 25.90 34.50 -26.20
CA ILE A 147 25.98 34.90 -27.61
C ILE A 147 25.78 36.41 -27.76
N ALA A 148 24.80 36.99 -27.06
CA ALA A 148 24.56 38.43 -27.10
C ALA A 148 25.75 39.23 -26.54
N GLU A 149 26.33 38.80 -25.41
CA GLU A 149 27.53 39.41 -24.84
C GLU A 149 28.75 39.30 -25.77
N LEU A 150 28.90 38.16 -26.45
CA LEU A 150 29.95 37.94 -27.44
C LEU A 150 29.80 38.90 -28.62
N GLN A 151 28.58 39.03 -29.14
CA GLN A 151 28.27 39.91 -30.28
C GLN A 151 28.50 41.37 -29.93
N ALA A 152 28.12 41.79 -28.72
CA ALA A 152 28.28 43.17 -28.25
C ALA A 152 29.75 43.60 -28.11
N ARG A 153 30.68 42.67 -27.85
CA ARG A 153 32.12 42.98 -27.78
C ARG A 153 32.73 43.08 -29.17
N VAL A 154 33.01 44.28 -29.62
CA VAL A 154 33.66 44.53 -30.92
C VAL A 154 35.16 44.24 -30.83
N VAL A 155 35.67 43.54 -31.84
CA VAL A 155 37.12 43.44 -32.10
C VAL A 155 37.36 44.33 -33.31
N ASP A 156 38.18 45.35 -33.14
CA ASP A 156 38.51 46.37 -34.14
C ASP A 156 39.99 46.79 -33.98
N GLU A 157 40.36 47.89 -34.64
CA GLU A 157 41.70 48.47 -34.61
C GLU A 157 42.23 48.73 -33.18
N SER A 158 41.35 48.86 -32.17
CA SER A 158 41.77 49.01 -30.77
C SER A 158 42.49 47.78 -30.22
N TYR A 159 42.47 46.63 -30.90
CA TYR A 159 43.24 45.44 -30.54
C TYR A 159 44.65 45.42 -31.14
N GLU A 160 44.98 46.37 -32.00
CA GLU A 160 46.33 46.55 -32.56
C GLU A 160 46.84 45.24 -33.20
N GLU A 161 48.07 44.78 -32.89
CA GLU A 161 48.61 43.54 -33.46
C GLU A 161 47.82 42.26 -33.07
N PHE A 162 46.92 42.35 -32.10
CA PHE A 162 46.10 41.25 -31.60
C PHE A 162 44.74 41.16 -32.30
N GLU A 163 44.37 42.09 -33.18
CA GLU A 163 43.06 42.14 -33.84
C GLU A 163 42.72 40.83 -34.58
N ALA A 164 43.65 40.35 -35.40
CA ALA A 164 43.48 39.11 -36.16
C ALA A 164 43.31 37.87 -35.26
N GLU A 165 43.97 37.85 -34.09
CA GLU A 165 43.75 36.80 -33.10
C GLU A 165 42.40 36.96 -32.40
N GLY A 166 42.04 38.18 -32.00
CA GLY A 166 40.74 38.50 -31.41
C GLY A 166 39.58 38.04 -32.29
N HIS A 167 39.62 38.34 -33.60
CA HIS A 167 38.59 37.88 -34.54
C HIS A 167 38.51 36.36 -34.63
N ARG A 168 39.66 35.67 -34.76
CA ARG A 168 39.71 34.21 -34.85
C ARG A 168 39.12 33.54 -33.61
N VAL A 169 39.48 34.03 -32.42
CA VAL A 169 38.98 33.46 -31.16
C VAL A 169 37.51 33.81 -30.94
N LYS A 170 37.08 35.05 -31.25
CA LYS A 170 35.68 35.45 -31.18
C LYS A 170 34.80 34.59 -32.09
N GLU A 171 35.25 34.33 -33.32
CA GLU A 171 34.53 33.47 -34.27
C GLU A 171 34.43 32.03 -33.74
N ARG A 172 35.53 31.47 -33.22
CA ARG A 172 35.48 30.15 -32.58
C ARG A 172 34.45 30.11 -31.43
N ALA A 173 34.43 31.13 -30.58
CA ALA A 173 33.46 31.22 -29.49
C ALA A 173 32.02 31.32 -30.01
N ALA A 174 31.79 32.08 -31.09
CA ALA A 174 30.48 32.20 -31.71
C ALA A 174 29.95 30.86 -32.23
N THR A 175 30.80 30.10 -32.93
CA THR A 175 30.48 28.77 -33.42
C THR A 175 30.18 27.82 -32.26
N CYS A 176 31.07 27.73 -31.26
CA CYS A 176 30.87 26.83 -30.11
C CYS A 176 29.58 27.12 -29.35
N LEU A 177 29.27 28.39 -29.07
CA LEU A 177 28.04 28.78 -28.38
C LEU A 177 26.79 28.50 -29.22
N THR A 178 26.84 28.75 -30.53
CA THR A 178 25.71 28.53 -31.44
C THR A 178 25.40 27.03 -31.59
N ASP A 179 26.44 26.21 -31.72
CA ASP A 179 26.31 24.75 -31.77
C ASP A 179 25.75 24.20 -30.47
N ALA A 180 26.25 24.70 -29.32
CA ALA A 180 25.75 24.31 -28.01
C ALA A 180 24.27 24.69 -27.82
N LEU A 181 23.87 25.89 -28.25
CA LEU A 181 22.48 26.35 -28.19
C LEU A 181 21.58 25.46 -29.05
N THR A 182 21.97 25.19 -30.29
CA THR A 182 21.23 24.33 -31.21
C THR A 182 21.06 22.92 -30.62
N ALA A 183 22.13 22.35 -30.07
CA ALA A 183 22.09 21.05 -29.42
C ALA A 183 21.21 21.05 -28.15
N ARG A 184 21.17 22.16 -27.41
CA ARG A 184 20.32 22.30 -26.21
C ARG A 184 18.85 22.43 -26.58
N GLU A 185 18.52 23.30 -27.52
CA GLU A 185 17.15 23.49 -28.00
C GLU A 185 16.58 22.20 -28.59
N LYS A 186 17.39 21.45 -29.34
CA LYS A 186 17.00 20.13 -29.84
C LYS A 186 16.67 19.15 -28.72
N ARG A 187 17.56 19.03 -27.71
CA ARG A 187 17.31 18.17 -26.55
C ARG A 187 16.06 18.58 -25.77
N ASP A 188 15.87 19.87 -25.54
CA ASP A 188 14.72 20.38 -24.80
C ASP A 188 13.41 20.12 -25.57
N ALA A 189 13.42 20.28 -26.91
CA ALA A 189 12.29 19.94 -27.77
C ALA A 189 11.98 18.43 -27.75
N GLU A 190 13.00 17.57 -27.87
CA GLU A 190 12.85 16.10 -27.79
C GLU A 190 12.28 15.67 -26.43
N GLN A 191 12.73 16.28 -25.32
CA GLN A 191 12.19 16.00 -23.99
C GLN A 191 10.74 16.46 -23.85
N ALA A 192 10.40 17.63 -24.39
CA ALA A 192 9.03 18.13 -24.39
C ALA A 192 8.09 17.25 -25.22
N GLU A 193 8.54 16.77 -26.39
CA GLU A 193 7.78 15.82 -27.21
C GLU A 193 7.61 14.47 -26.50
N LEU A 194 8.67 13.93 -25.91
CA LEU A 194 8.61 12.68 -25.15
C LEU A 194 7.65 12.79 -23.96
N ALA A 195 7.64 13.92 -23.25
CA ALA A 195 6.69 14.18 -22.17
C ALA A 195 5.24 14.22 -22.68
N ARG A 196 4.99 14.85 -23.84
CA ARG A 196 3.66 14.86 -24.48
C ARG A 196 3.21 13.46 -24.89
N LEU A 197 4.10 12.65 -25.48
CA LEU A 197 3.81 11.28 -25.88
C LEU A 197 3.46 10.42 -24.65
N ARG A 198 4.23 10.52 -23.57
CA ARG A 198 3.95 9.81 -22.31
C ARG A 198 2.61 10.24 -21.68
N ALA A 199 2.28 11.54 -21.71
CA ALA A 199 1.00 12.03 -21.22
C ALA A 199 -0.17 11.51 -22.05
N ALA A 200 -0.05 11.51 -23.38
CA ALA A 200 -1.06 10.97 -24.28
C ALA A 200 -1.25 9.45 -24.10
N GLU A 201 -0.16 8.70 -23.93
CA GLU A 201 -0.21 7.26 -23.67
C GLU A 201 -0.86 6.95 -22.31
N ALA A 202 -0.50 7.69 -21.26
CA ALA A 202 -1.12 7.55 -19.94
C ALA A 202 -2.63 7.84 -19.97
N GLU A 203 -3.07 8.83 -20.75
CA GLU A 203 -4.49 9.13 -20.93
C GLU A 203 -5.22 8.03 -21.70
N ARG A 204 -4.60 7.48 -22.76
CA ARG A 204 -5.14 6.33 -23.47
C ARG A 204 -5.29 5.12 -22.57
N GLU A 205 -4.27 4.80 -21.76
CA GLU A 205 -4.37 3.70 -20.81
C GLU A 205 -5.46 3.91 -19.76
N ARG A 206 -5.65 5.14 -19.28
CA ARG A 206 -6.73 5.48 -18.34
C ARG A 206 -8.09 5.20 -18.98
N LYS A 207 -8.29 5.72 -20.20
CA LYS A 207 -9.52 5.50 -20.96
C LYS A 207 -9.75 4.01 -21.25
N ASP A 208 -8.72 3.27 -21.66
CA ASP A 208 -8.82 1.84 -21.93
C ASP A 208 -9.16 1.04 -20.65
N LYS A 209 -8.61 1.44 -19.50
CA LYS A 209 -8.95 0.85 -18.19
C LYS A 209 -10.40 1.17 -17.80
N GLU A 210 -10.82 2.42 -17.96
CA GLU A 210 -12.21 2.85 -17.71
C GLU A 210 -13.20 2.12 -18.63
N ASP A 211 -12.91 2.05 -19.92
CA ASP A 211 -13.71 1.32 -20.91
C ASP A 211 -13.76 -0.18 -20.58
N ARG A 212 -12.65 -0.78 -20.13
CA ARG A 212 -12.63 -2.18 -19.68
C ARG A 212 -13.48 -2.38 -18.44
N ILE A 213 -13.35 -1.52 -17.43
CA ILE A 213 -14.16 -1.58 -16.21
C ILE A 213 -15.64 -1.41 -16.56
N ALA A 214 -15.99 -0.48 -17.45
CA ALA A 214 -17.36 -0.26 -17.91
C ALA A 214 -17.90 -1.49 -18.65
N ARG A 215 -17.11 -2.11 -19.54
CA ARG A 215 -17.49 -3.36 -20.24
C ARG A 215 -17.65 -4.53 -19.26
N GLU A 216 -16.74 -4.69 -18.31
CA GLU A 216 -16.82 -5.74 -17.28
C GLU A 216 -18.04 -5.55 -16.38
N ALA A 217 -18.33 -4.31 -15.97
CA ALA A 217 -19.52 -3.97 -15.20
C ALA A 217 -20.81 -4.26 -16.00
N ALA A 218 -20.87 -3.85 -17.27
CA ALA A 218 -22.00 -4.13 -18.15
C ALA A 218 -22.21 -5.64 -18.39
N GLN A 219 -21.13 -6.39 -18.64
CA GLN A 219 -21.20 -7.84 -18.79
C GLN A 219 -21.63 -8.54 -17.50
N LYS A 220 -21.14 -8.08 -16.34
CA LYS A 220 -21.54 -8.62 -15.04
C LYS A 220 -23.03 -8.35 -14.79
N ALA A 221 -23.49 -7.12 -15.01
CA ALA A 221 -24.91 -6.77 -14.89
C ALA A 221 -25.80 -7.59 -15.83
N GLN A 222 -25.37 -7.81 -17.09
CA GLN A 222 -26.09 -8.65 -18.04
C GLN A 222 -26.14 -10.12 -17.56
N ARG A 223 -25.01 -10.68 -17.10
CA ARG A 223 -24.97 -12.06 -16.56
C ARG A 223 -25.84 -12.22 -15.32
N GLU A 224 -25.85 -11.24 -14.42
CA GLU A 224 -26.71 -11.24 -13.24
C GLU A 224 -28.19 -11.13 -13.62
N ALA A 225 -28.55 -10.28 -14.60
CA ALA A 225 -29.90 -10.20 -15.14
C ALA A 225 -30.35 -11.49 -15.83
N ASP A 226 -29.49 -12.09 -16.66
CA ASP A 226 -29.78 -13.36 -17.34
C ASP A 226 -29.91 -14.51 -16.34
N ALA A 227 -29.06 -14.55 -15.30
CA ALA A 227 -29.14 -15.53 -14.22
C ALA A 227 -30.43 -15.36 -13.39
N ALA A 228 -30.82 -14.12 -13.07
CA ALA A 228 -32.07 -13.83 -12.37
C ALA A 228 -33.29 -14.23 -13.22
N ALA A 229 -33.29 -13.88 -14.51
CA ALA A 229 -34.34 -14.27 -15.44
C ALA A 229 -34.43 -15.80 -15.60
N GLN A 230 -33.29 -16.50 -15.67
CA GLN A 230 -33.27 -17.96 -15.73
C GLN A 230 -33.73 -18.59 -14.40
N ALA A 231 -33.36 -18.01 -13.26
CA ALA A 231 -33.85 -18.46 -11.96
C ALA A 231 -35.37 -18.29 -11.83
N GLU A 232 -35.92 -17.17 -12.30
CA GLU A 232 -37.36 -16.92 -12.35
C GLU A 232 -38.07 -17.91 -13.28
N ARG A 233 -37.54 -18.16 -14.48
CA ARG A 233 -38.06 -19.18 -15.41
C ARG A 233 -38.03 -20.58 -14.79
N ASN A 234 -36.92 -20.96 -14.15
CA ASN A 234 -36.80 -22.25 -13.47
C ASN A 234 -37.79 -22.36 -12.30
N ALA A 235 -38.00 -21.29 -11.54
CA ALA A 235 -38.99 -21.24 -10.47
C ALA A 235 -40.43 -21.33 -11.00
N ALA A 236 -40.74 -20.64 -12.10
CA ALA A 236 -42.02 -20.75 -12.78
C ALA A 236 -42.26 -22.17 -13.32
N ALA A 237 -41.27 -22.77 -13.98
CA ALA A 237 -41.33 -24.15 -14.47
C ALA A 237 -41.51 -25.17 -13.33
N ARG A 238 -40.86 -24.96 -12.17
CA ARG A 238 -41.08 -25.78 -10.97
C ARG A 238 -42.51 -25.65 -10.44
N ARG A 239 -43.05 -24.43 -10.33
CA ARG A 239 -44.44 -24.20 -9.91
C ARG A 239 -45.43 -24.84 -10.88
N GLU A 240 -45.18 -24.76 -12.18
CA GLU A 240 -46.02 -25.39 -13.19
C GLU A 240 -45.94 -26.93 -13.12
N ALA A 241 -44.73 -27.49 -12.93
CA ALA A 241 -44.56 -28.93 -12.74
C ALA A 241 -45.21 -29.43 -11.45
N GLU A 242 -45.08 -28.70 -10.34
CA GLU A 242 -45.74 -29.00 -9.06
C GLU A 242 -47.27 -28.90 -9.19
N ALA A 243 -47.79 -27.89 -9.89
CA ALA A 243 -49.22 -27.77 -10.17
C ALA A 243 -49.72 -28.90 -11.09
N ALA A 244 -48.95 -29.29 -12.11
CA ALA A 244 -49.30 -30.38 -13.00
C ALA A 244 -49.29 -31.74 -12.27
N GLU A 245 -48.31 -31.98 -11.39
CA GLU A 245 -48.29 -33.17 -10.53
C GLU A 245 -49.45 -33.16 -9.53
N ALA A 246 -49.78 -32.01 -8.92
CA ALA A 246 -50.96 -31.89 -8.06
C ALA A 246 -52.28 -32.17 -8.81
N VAL A 247 -52.39 -31.75 -10.08
CA VAL A 247 -53.54 -32.07 -10.93
C VAL A 247 -53.56 -33.57 -11.28
N LYS A 248 -52.41 -34.19 -11.56
CA LYS A 248 -52.34 -35.63 -11.81
C LYS A 248 -52.71 -36.44 -10.58
N THR A 249 -52.20 -36.09 -9.39
CA THR A 249 -52.55 -36.77 -8.15
C THR A 249 -54.03 -36.61 -7.83
N ALA A 250 -54.58 -35.40 -7.94
CA ALA A 250 -56.02 -35.17 -7.75
C ALA A 250 -56.88 -35.95 -8.76
N LYS A 251 -56.44 -36.08 -10.02
CA LYS A 251 -57.13 -36.88 -11.03
C LYS A 251 -57.07 -38.38 -10.71
N LEU A 252 -55.93 -38.87 -10.24
CA LEU A 252 -55.75 -40.27 -9.83
C LEU A 252 -56.61 -40.60 -8.61
N GLU A 253 -56.67 -39.69 -7.63
CA GLU A 253 -57.54 -39.81 -6.45
C GLU A 253 -59.02 -39.79 -6.83
N ALA A 254 -59.44 -38.91 -7.74
CA ALA A 254 -60.80 -38.89 -8.27
C ALA A 254 -61.15 -40.17 -9.03
N GLN A 255 -60.23 -40.73 -9.82
CA GLN A 255 -60.42 -42.01 -10.50
C GLN A 255 -60.55 -43.18 -9.50
N LEU A 256 -59.69 -43.23 -8.48
CA LEU A 256 -59.80 -44.23 -7.41
C LEU A 256 -61.09 -44.09 -6.61
N ALA A 257 -61.57 -42.87 -6.38
CA ALA A 257 -62.86 -42.61 -5.73
C ALA A 257 -64.04 -43.10 -6.60
N GLU A 258 -63.97 -42.87 -7.90
CA GLU A 258 -64.99 -43.33 -8.86
C GLU A 258 -64.99 -44.87 -8.99
N GLU A 259 -63.82 -45.50 -9.07
CA GLU A 259 -63.72 -46.96 -9.06
C GLU A 259 -64.27 -47.58 -7.77
N ARG A 260 -64.02 -46.95 -6.61
CA ARG A 260 -64.63 -47.36 -5.34
C ARG A 260 -66.15 -47.20 -5.35
N ARG A 261 -66.67 -46.15 -5.97
CA ARG A 261 -68.12 -45.93 -6.13
C ARG A 261 -68.75 -47.02 -7.00
N ILE A 262 -68.14 -47.32 -8.15
CA ILE A 262 -68.59 -48.37 -9.07
C ILE A 262 -68.50 -49.76 -8.41
N ALA A 263 -67.44 -50.03 -7.64
CA ALA A 263 -67.31 -51.27 -6.88
C ALA A 263 -68.38 -51.39 -5.79
N ALA A 264 -68.69 -50.31 -5.07
CA ALA A 264 -69.76 -50.28 -4.08
C ALA A 264 -71.15 -50.47 -4.73
N GLU A 265 -71.39 -49.88 -5.91
CA GLU A 265 -72.64 -50.05 -6.66
C GLU A 265 -72.82 -51.49 -7.16
N LYS A 266 -71.75 -52.09 -7.71
CA LYS A 266 -71.76 -53.51 -8.11
C LYS A 266 -71.99 -54.45 -6.93
N GLN A 267 -71.41 -54.15 -5.76
CA GLN A 267 -71.64 -54.93 -4.55
C GLN A 267 -73.10 -54.81 -4.08
N ALA A 268 -73.68 -53.61 -4.11
CA ALA A 268 -75.09 -53.40 -3.78
C ALA A 268 -76.07 -54.04 -4.77
N GLU A 269 -75.69 -54.19 -6.05
CA GLU A 269 -76.47 -54.92 -7.05
C GLU A 269 -76.38 -56.44 -6.85
N LEU A 270 -75.20 -56.95 -6.50
CA LEU A 270 -75.01 -58.36 -6.13
C LEU A 270 -75.80 -58.72 -4.86
N ASP A 271 -75.81 -57.84 -3.86
CA ASP A 271 -76.57 -58.03 -2.63
C ASP A 271 -78.09 -57.99 -2.89
N ARG A 272 -78.57 -57.13 -3.81
CA ARG A 272 -79.97 -57.14 -4.27
C ARG A 272 -80.35 -58.43 -4.98
N ARG A 273 -79.52 -58.92 -5.91
CA ARG A 273 -79.76 -60.21 -6.59
C ARG A 273 -79.76 -61.40 -5.64
N ASN A 274 -78.88 -61.38 -4.62
CA ASN A 274 -78.86 -62.42 -3.60
C ASN A 274 -80.09 -62.35 -2.68
N ALA A 275 -80.60 -61.15 -2.38
CA ALA A 275 -81.86 -60.98 -1.64
C ALA A 275 -83.08 -61.47 -2.45
N GLU A 276 -83.17 -61.13 -3.74
CA GLU A 276 -84.24 -61.61 -4.64
C GLU A 276 -84.20 -63.14 -4.86
N ALA A 277 -83.01 -63.75 -4.89
CA ALA A 277 -82.88 -65.21 -4.97
C ALA A 277 -83.38 -65.90 -3.70
N ARG A 278 -83.07 -65.35 -2.51
CA ARG A 278 -83.55 -65.87 -1.22
C ARG A 278 -85.06 -65.74 -1.07
N GLU A 279 -85.65 -64.66 -1.59
CA GLU A 279 -87.10 -64.45 -1.55
C GLU A 279 -87.85 -65.43 -2.48
N ARG A 280 -87.27 -65.77 -3.63
CA ARG A 280 -87.81 -66.81 -4.54
C ARG A 280 -87.70 -68.22 -3.98
N GLU A 281 -86.61 -68.57 -3.29
CA GLU A 281 -86.50 -69.85 -2.59
C GLU A 281 -87.48 -69.95 -1.41
N ALA A 282 -87.64 -68.89 -0.62
CA ALA A 282 -88.62 -68.83 0.47
C ALA A 282 -90.07 -68.94 -0.02
N ALA A 283 -90.42 -68.33 -1.16
CA ALA A 283 -91.74 -68.46 -1.78
C ALA A 283 -92.01 -69.88 -2.33
N ALA A 284 -91.00 -70.53 -2.93
CA ALA A 284 -91.13 -71.90 -3.43
C ALA A 284 -91.24 -72.95 -2.31
N GLU A 285 -90.64 -72.70 -1.13
CA GLU A 285 -90.76 -73.57 0.04
C GLU A 285 -92.10 -73.38 0.78
N ALA A 286 -92.65 -72.16 0.80
CA ALA A 286 -93.98 -71.88 1.34
C ALA A 286 -95.10 -72.57 0.53
N GLU A 287 -95.02 -72.56 -0.81
CA GLU A 287 -96.00 -73.24 -1.68
C GLU A 287 -95.96 -74.77 -1.55
N ARG A 288 -94.78 -75.37 -1.32
CA ARG A 288 -94.64 -76.81 -1.06
C ARG A 288 -95.21 -77.21 0.31
N ARG A 289 -95.05 -76.37 1.34
CA ARG A 289 -95.63 -76.61 2.67
C ARG A 289 -97.16 -76.46 2.66
N GLU A 290 -97.71 -75.55 1.86
CA GLU A 290 -99.16 -75.37 1.74
C GLU A 290 -99.84 -76.55 1.02
N LYS A 291 -99.23 -77.08 -0.05
CA LYS A 291 -99.70 -78.30 -0.75
C LYS A 291 -99.60 -79.55 0.13
N ALA A 292 -98.52 -79.69 0.91
CA ALA A 292 -98.37 -80.82 1.86
C ALA A 292 -99.34 -80.75 3.06
N ALA A 293 -99.67 -79.55 3.54
CA ALA A 293 -100.62 -79.36 4.63
C ALA A 293 -102.08 -79.62 4.21
N ALA A 294 -102.45 -79.29 2.96
CA ALA A 294 -103.78 -79.56 2.41
C ALA A 294 -104.06 -81.07 2.19
N GLU A 295 -103.06 -81.85 1.77
CA GLU A 295 -103.20 -83.32 1.64
C GLU A 295 -103.25 -84.04 2.98
N GLN A 296 -102.51 -83.59 4.00
CA GLN A 296 -102.59 -84.15 5.35
C GLN A 296 -103.93 -83.84 6.06
N ALA A 297 -104.52 -82.66 5.85
CA ALA A 297 -105.83 -82.32 6.40
C ALA A 297 -106.99 -83.13 5.77
N ALA A 298 -106.91 -83.44 4.46
CA ALA A 298 -107.91 -84.24 3.77
C ALA A 298 -107.83 -85.77 4.05
N ALA A 299 -106.69 -86.25 4.56
CA ALA A 299 -106.51 -87.61 5.05
C ALA A 299 -106.96 -87.78 6.51
N ALA A 300 -106.73 -86.77 7.36
CA ALA A 300 -107.12 -86.79 8.77
C ALA A 300 -108.65 -86.76 8.99
N GLU A 301 -109.42 -86.04 8.16
CA GLU A 301 -110.89 -85.99 8.30
C GLU A 301 -111.58 -87.29 7.83
N ARG A 302 -110.98 -88.03 6.87
CA ARG A 302 -111.49 -89.34 6.44
C ARG A 302 -111.24 -90.45 7.45
N GLN A 303 -110.17 -90.35 8.24
CA GLN A 303 -109.85 -91.31 9.28
C GLN A 303 -110.75 -91.13 10.52
N ARG A 304 -111.10 -89.89 10.90
CA ARG A 304 -111.94 -89.60 12.08
C ARG A 304 -113.37 -90.13 11.95
N ILE A 305 -113.95 -90.13 10.75
CA ILE A 305 -115.31 -90.64 10.48
C ILE A 305 -115.36 -92.18 10.53
N ALA A 306 -114.29 -92.87 10.14
CA ALA A 306 -114.20 -94.33 10.17
C ALA A 306 -114.02 -94.88 11.60
N ASP A 307 -113.24 -94.19 12.44
CA ASP A 307 -112.94 -94.64 13.81
C ASP A 307 -114.13 -94.41 14.77
N GLU A 308 -115.00 -93.41 14.50
CA GLU A 308 -116.17 -93.09 15.32
C GLU A 308 -117.36 -94.06 15.09
N GLN A 309 -117.50 -94.62 13.88
CA GLN A 309 -118.51 -95.65 13.57
C GLN A 309 -118.12 -97.04 14.11
N ALA A 310 -116.83 -97.38 14.14
CA ALA A 310 -116.34 -98.65 14.67
C ALA A 310 -116.43 -98.75 16.21
N ALA A 311 -116.34 -97.63 16.93
CA ALA A 311 -116.45 -97.59 18.39
C ALA A 311 -117.90 -97.80 18.89
N ALA A 312 -118.90 -97.35 18.14
CA ALA A 312 -120.32 -97.45 18.51
C ALA A 312 -120.88 -98.90 18.41
N GLU A 313 -120.42 -99.70 17.45
CA GLU A 313 -120.88 -101.09 17.27
C GLU A 313 -120.27 -102.09 18.28
N ALA A 314 -119.09 -101.78 18.83
CA ALA A 314 -118.40 -102.65 19.79
C ALA A 314 -118.99 -102.56 21.21
N GLU A 315 -119.58 -101.41 21.59
CA GLU A 315 -120.14 -101.21 22.94
C GLU A 315 -121.56 -101.79 23.11
N ALA A 316 -122.34 -101.88 22.02
CA ALA A 316 -123.67 -102.48 22.03
C ALA A 316 -123.65 -104.00 22.31
N LYS A 317 -122.67 -104.73 21.76
CA LYS A 317 -122.58 -106.19 21.93
C LYS A 317 -122.13 -106.67 23.31
N ARG A 318 -121.49 -105.83 24.14
CA ARG A 318 -121.08 -106.21 25.50
C ARG A 318 -122.19 -106.09 26.54
N ARG A 319 -123.23 -105.28 26.28
CA ARG A 319 -124.33 -105.06 27.25
C ARG A 319 -125.42 -106.12 27.20
N GLU A 320 -125.57 -106.84 26.09
CA GLU A 320 -126.60 -107.90 25.95
C GLU A 320 -126.19 -109.23 26.61
N ALA A 321 -124.90 -109.56 26.65
CA ALA A 321 -124.42 -110.84 27.20
C ALA A 321 -124.49 -110.94 28.73
N ASP A 322 -124.37 -109.83 29.46
CA ASP A 322 -124.28 -109.83 30.93
C ASP A 322 -125.66 -110.01 31.61
N VAL A 323 -126.74 -109.58 30.94
CA VAL A 323 -128.11 -109.62 31.48
C VAL A 323 -128.70 -111.04 31.48
N GLU A 324 -128.34 -111.88 30.50
CA GLU A 324 -128.80 -113.27 30.46
C GLU A 324 -128.16 -114.14 31.55
N HIS A 325 -126.88 -113.91 31.86
CA HIS A 325 -126.17 -114.70 32.87
C HIS A 325 -126.80 -114.54 34.27
N GLN A 326 -127.17 -113.31 34.64
CA GLN A 326 -127.77 -113.02 35.96
C GLN A 326 -129.18 -113.63 36.14
N ARG A 327 -129.97 -113.72 35.06
CA ARG A 327 -131.32 -114.33 35.11
C ARG A 327 -131.28 -115.82 35.38
N SER A 328 -130.31 -116.52 34.81
CA SER A 328 -130.16 -117.98 34.95
C SER A 328 -129.90 -118.37 36.41
N VAL A 329 -128.93 -117.71 37.05
CA VAL A 329 -128.49 -118.03 38.42
C VAL A 329 -129.61 -117.81 39.46
N ASN A 330 -130.38 -116.72 39.32
CA ASN A 330 -131.47 -116.41 40.25
C ASN A 330 -132.63 -117.42 40.18
N ARG A 331 -132.93 -117.96 39.00
CA ARG A 331 -133.98 -118.98 38.84
C ARG A 331 -133.58 -120.31 39.48
N ALA A 332 -132.31 -120.69 39.38
CA ALA A 332 -131.81 -121.92 40.02
C ALA A 332 -131.91 -121.83 41.55
N ALA A 333 -131.53 -120.70 42.14
CA ALA A 333 -131.67 -120.47 43.59
C ALA A 333 -133.12 -120.53 44.07
N LEU A 334 -134.08 -120.06 43.25
CA LEU A 334 -135.51 -120.08 43.59
C LEU A 334 -136.05 -121.50 43.69
N ALA A 335 -135.67 -122.36 42.75
CA ALA A 335 -136.15 -123.73 42.69
C ALA A 335 -135.77 -124.54 43.94
N GLU A 336 -134.55 -124.37 44.45
CA GLU A 336 -134.08 -125.09 45.65
C GLU A 336 -134.71 -124.59 46.95
N LEU A 337 -134.96 -123.29 47.07
CA LEU A 337 -135.66 -122.74 48.25
C LEU A 337 -137.10 -123.26 48.36
N VAL A 338 -137.79 -123.40 47.23
CA VAL A 338 -139.15 -123.97 47.20
C VAL A 338 -139.14 -125.45 47.56
N LYS A 339 -138.15 -126.21 47.08
CA LYS A 339 -137.97 -127.63 47.40
C LYS A 339 -137.70 -127.88 48.89
N GLY A 340 -137.07 -126.93 49.57
CA GLY A 340 -136.83 -126.93 51.02
C GLY A 340 -138.05 -126.63 51.90
N GLY A 341 -139.24 -126.46 51.31
CA GLY A 341 -140.50 -126.23 52.06
C GLY A 341 -140.85 -124.75 52.29
N VAL A 342 -140.09 -123.81 51.71
CA VAL A 342 -140.40 -122.37 51.78
C VAL A 342 -141.46 -122.03 50.71
N PRO A 343 -142.61 -121.41 51.07
CA PRO A 343 -143.61 -120.98 50.11
C PRO A 343 -143.00 -120.07 49.03
N GLU A 344 -143.36 -120.28 47.76
CA GLU A 344 -142.73 -119.62 46.60
C GLU A 344 -142.70 -118.08 46.70
N ALA A 345 -143.73 -117.49 47.31
CA ALA A 345 -143.78 -116.05 47.55
C ALA A 345 -142.66 -115.58 48.50
N ALA A 346 -142.40 -116.32 49.58
CA ALA A 346 -141.33 -116.03 50.52
C ALA A 346 -139.95 -116.32 49.93
N ALA A 347 -139.82 -117.34 49.07
CA ALA A 347 -138.58 -117.68 48.38
C ALA A 347 -138.16 -116.60 47.35
N LYS A 348 -139.11 -116.07 46.55
CA LYS A 348 -138.86 -114.94 45.64
C LYS A 348 -138.39 -113.70 46.41
N GLN A 349 -139.06 -113.41 47.51
CA GLN A 349 -138.74 -112.24 48.32
C GLN A 349 -137.35 -112.37 48.97
N ALA A 350 -136.96 -113.55 49.44
CA ALA A 350 -135.61 -113.81 49.94
C ALA A 350 -134.53 -113.60 48.85
N ILE A 351 -134.73 -114.13 47.64
CA ILE A 351 -133.77 -113.94 46.53
C ILE A 351 -133.66 -112.49 46.12
N THR A 352 -134.78 -111.75 46.04
CA THR A 352 -134.77 -110.32 45.74
C THR A 352 -134.01 -109.52 46.81
N LEU A 353 -134.20 -109.85 48.09
CA LEU A 353 -133.50 -109.17 49.17
C LEU A 353 -131.99 -109.46 49.17
N ILE A 354 -131.59 -110.68 48.80
CA ILE A 354 -130.16 -111.06 48.70
C ILE A 354 -129.51 -110.45 47.45
N ALA A 355 -130.19 -110.47 46.30
CA ALA A 355 -129.69 -109.86 45.05
C ALA A 355 -129.50 -108.34 45.19
N ASN A 356 -130.37 -107.67 45.95
CA ASN A 356 -130.26 -106.25 46.26
C ASN A 356 -129.34 -105.94 47.46
N GLY A 357 -128.70 -106.96 48.07
CA GLY A 357 -127.76 -106.78 49.18
C GLY A 357 -128.39 -106.32 50.51
N LEU A 358 -129.70 -106.49 50.67
CA LEU A 358 -130.46 -106.02 51.83
C LEU A 358 -130.41 -106.98 53.03
N ILE A 359 -129.87 -108.19 52.85
CA ILE A 359 -129.57 -109.13 53.94
C ILE A 359 -128.07 -109.10 54.24
N PRO A 360 -127.63 -108.58 55.39
CA PRO A 360 -126.21 -108.50 55.73
C PRO A 360 -125.57 -109.89 55.78
N LYS A 361 -124.38 -110.02 55.19
CA LYS A 361 -123.52 -111.22 55.16
C LYS A 361 -123.97 -112.40 54.26
N ILE A 362 -124.92 -112.22 53.35
CA ILE A 362 -125.29 -113.20 52.30
C ILE A 362 -125.30 -112.52 50.92
N ARG A 363 -124.80 -113.17 49.85
CA ARG A 363 -124.74 -112.62 48.47
C ARG A 363 -124.97 -113.73 47.42
N ILE A 364 -125.50 -113.37 46.25
CA ILE A 364 -125.57 -114.24 45.06
C ILE A 364 -124.39 -113.91 44.15
N THR A 365 -123.64 -114.92 43.72
CA THR A 365 -122.53 -114.77 42.76
C THR A 365 -123.07 -115.05 41.36
N TYR A 366 -122.88 -114.11 40.42
CA TYR A 366 -123.31 -114.25 39.04
C TYR A 366 -122.19 -114.72 38.14
#